data_AF-A0A061M019-F1
#
_entry.id   AF-A0A061M019-F1
#
_cell.length_a   1.000
_cell.length_b   1.000
_cell.length_c   1.000
_cell.angle_alpha   90.00
_cell.angle_beta   90.00
_cell.angle_gamma   90.00
#
_symmetry.space_group_name_H-M   'P 1'
#
loop_
_entity.id
_entity.type
_entity.pdbx_description
1 polymer ?
#
loop_
_entity_poly.entity_id
_entity_poly.type
_entity_poly.pdbx_seq_one_letter_code
_entity_poly.pdbx_strand_id
1 'polypeptide(L)' 'MPLVTVKMFEHRLHQDPQLAERLAIAIDEVVAEHCTGPDGKRPDTWVTVEGVPRTQWTFNGQTR' A
#
# COMPACT_ATOMS: atom_id res chain seq x y z
N MET A 1 13.14 5.50 8.13
CA MET A 1 12.66 4.45 7.22
C MET A 1 11.16 4.32 7.40
N PRO A 2 10.34 4.96 6.56
CA PRO A 2 8.88 4.86 6.60
C PRO A 2 8.40 3.44 6.28
N LEU A 3 7.35 3.00 6.98
CA LEU A 3 6.62 1.76 6.70
C LEU A 3 5.21 2.11 6.27
N VAL A 4 4.80 1.63 5.10
CA VAL A 4 3.45 1.79 4.56
C VAL A 4 2.85 0.41 4.32
N THR A 5 1.69 0.16 4.92
CA THR A 5 0.93 -1.07 4.70
C THR A 5 -0.38 -0.76 4.00
N VAL A 6 -0.58 -1.36 2.83
CA VAL A 6 -1.80 -1.24 2.03
C VAL A 6 -2.63 -2.50 2.25
N LYS A 7 -3.79 -2.33 2.88
CA LYS A 7 -4.81 -3.39 2.97
C LYS A 7 -5.84 -3.15 1.88
N MET A 8 -6.08 -4.15 1.04
CA MET A 8 -7.12 -4.08 0.02
C MET A 8 -7.83 -5.41 -0.14
N PHE A 9 -8.94 -5.44 -0.87
CA PHE A 9 -9.62 -6.70 -1.14
C PHE A 9 -8.73 -7.66 -1.95
N GLU A 10 -8.55 -8.89 -1.45
CA GLU A 10 -7.67 -9.88 -2.09
C GLU A 10 -8.05 -10.20 -3.55
N HIS A 11 -9.35 -10.16 -3.87
CA HIS A 11 -9.82 -10.46 -5.24
C HIS A 11 -9.23 -9.51 -6.29
N ARG A 12 -8.89 -8.27 -5.91
CA ARG A 12 -8.27 -7.30 -6.81
C ARG A 12 -6.84 -7.72 -7.18
N LEU A 13 -6.11 -8.27 -6.22
CA LEU A 13 -4.77 -8.81 -6.44
C LEU A 13 -4.81 -10.09 -7.28
N HIS A 14 -5.86 -10.91 -7.14
CA HIS A 14 -6.05 -12.08 -7.99
C HIS A 14 -6.39 -11.72 -9.44
N GLN A 15 -7.19 -10.66 -9.64
CA GLN A 15 -7.57 -10.19 -10.97
C GLN A 15 -6.40 -9.52 -11.71
N ASP A 16 -5.53 -8.84 -10.97
CA ASP A 16 -4.37 -8.15 -11.50
C ASP A 16 -3.13 -8.42 -10.61
N PRO A 17 -2.39 -9.50 -10.91
CA PRO A 17 -1.21 -9.88 -10.11
C PRO A 17 -0.10 -8.83 -10.08
N GLN A 18 -0.05 -7.92 -11.06
CA GLN A 18 0.93 -6.84 -11.12
C GLN A 18 0.52 -5.60 -10.32
N LEU A 19 -0.73 -5.54 -9.86
CA LEU A 19 -1.25 -4.37 -9.14
C LEU A 19 -0.46 -4.06 -7.87
N ALA A 20 -0.03 -5.11 -7.13
CA ALA A 20 0.75 -4.94 -5.91
C ALA A 20 2.09 -4.21 -6.17
N GLU A 21 2.79 -4.61 -7.23
CA GLU A 21 4.06 -3.99 -7.63
C GLU A 21 3.86 -2.53 -8.04
N ARG A 22 2.87 -2.25 -8.90
CA ARG A 22 2.60 -0.88 -9.35
C ARG A 22 2.17 0.03 -8.19
N LEU A 23 1.38 -0.47 -7.24
CA LEU A 23 1.03 0.27 -6.03
C LEU A 23 2.24 0.54 -5.14
N ALA A 24 3.11 -0.44 -4.95
CA ALA A 24 4.32 -0.28 -4.14
C ALA A 24 5.23 0.83 -4.70
N ILE A 25 5.44 0.83 -6.02
CA ILE A 25 6.24 1.85 -6.72
C ILE A 25 5.60 3.23 -6.57
N ALA A 26 4.30 3.36 -6.87
CA ALA A 26 3.59 4.64 -6.78
C ALA A 26 3.58 5.21 -5.36
N ILE A 27 3.44 4.37 -4.34
CA ILE A 27 3.49 4.80 -2.94
C ILE A 27 4.89 5.27 -2.56
N ASP A 28 5.91 4.53 -2.96
CA ASP A 28 7.30 4.90 -2.70
C ASP A 28 7.64 6.26 -3.35
N GLU A 29 7.12 6.55 -4.55
CA GLU A 29 7.24 7.87 -5.19
C GLU A 29 6.60 8.99 -4.35
N VAL A 30 5.38 8.77 -3.85
CA VAL A 30 4.68 9.73 -2.97
C VAL A 30 5.42 9.94 -1.65
N VAL A 31 5.96 8.88 -1.06
CA VAL A 31 6.78 9.00 0.16
C VAL A 31 8.05 9.79 -0.14
N ALA A 32 8.69 9.58 -1.29
CA ALA A 32 9.85 10.37 -1.68
C ALA A 32 9.50 11.86 -1.81
N GLU A 33 8.38 12.20 -2.44
CA GLU A 33 7.93 13.58 -2.61
C GLU A 33 7.74 14.29 -1.26
N HIS A 34 7.13 13.63 -0.29
CA HIS A 34 6.72 14.27 0.97
C HIS A 34 7.66 14.05 2.15
N CYS A 35 8.55 13.05 2.07
CA CYS A 35 9.43 12.66 3.18
C CYS A 35 10.92 12.81 2.86
N THR A 36 11.27 13.39 1.70
CA THR A 36 12.66 13.78 1.43
C THR A 36 13.04 14.95 2.35
N GLY A 37 14.08 14.72 3.16
CA GLY A 37 14.57 15.69 4.13
C GLY A 37 15.29 16.89 3.49
N PRO A 38 15.68 17.90 4.29
CA PRO A 38 16.44 19.06 3.81
C PRO A 38 17.80 18.69 3.21
N ASP A 39 18.33 17.51 3.51
CA ASP A 39 19.56 16.96 2.96
C ASP A 39 19.38 16.34 1.56
N GLY A 40 18.15 16.37 1.02
CA GLY A 40 17.81 15.84 -0.30
C GLY A 40 17.89 14.32 -0.40
N LYS A 41 18.12 13.63 0.73
CA LYS A 41 18.20 12.17 0.74
C LYS A 41 16.80 11.59 0.82
N ARG A 42 16.44 10.84 -0.21
CA ARG A 42 15.25 9.99 -0.21
C ARG A 42 15.39 8.96 0.93
N PRO A 43 14.38 8.80 1.79
CA PRO A 43 14.40 7.73 2.77
C PRO A 43 14.21 6.37 2.09
N ASP A 44 14.86 5.34 2.62
CA ASP A 44 14.45 3.97 2.33
C ASP A 44 13.02 3.76 2.82
N THR A 45 12.13 3.30 1.95
CA THR A 45 10.71 3.07 2.24
C THR A 45 10.40 1.58 2.16
N TRP A 46 9.67 1.05 3.13
CA TRP A 46 9.08 -0.27 3.05
C TRP A 46 7.59 -0.17 2.76
N VAL A 47 7.17 -0.75 1.64
CA VAL A 47 5.76 -0.84 1.26
C VAL A 47 5.33 -2.30 1.21
N THR A 48 4.30 -2.65 1.99
CA THR A 48 3.65 -3.97 1.92
C THR A 48 2.25 -3.81 1.35
N VAL A 49 1.89 -4.65 0.39
CA VAL A 49 0.53 -4.70 -0.17
C VAL A 49 -0.06 -6.05 0.17
N GLU A 50 -1.19 -6.04 0.88
CA GLU A 50 -1.79 -7.23 1.46
C GLU A 50 -3.26 -7.35 1.07
N GLY A 51 -3.60 -8.49 0.48
CA GLY A 51 -4.97 -8.88 0.20
C GLY A 51 -5.67 -9.33 1.47
N VAL A 52 -6.86 -8.80 1.71
CA VAL A 52 -7.73 -9.17 2.83
C VAL A 52 -9.02 -9.77 2.28
N PRO A 53 -9.44 -10.95 2.78
CA PRO A 53 -10.69 -11.57 2.38
C PRO A 53 -11.90 -10.70 2.65
N ARG A 54 -12.88 -10.71 1.74
CA ARG A 54 -14.09 -9.87 1.86
C ARG A 54 -14.86 -10.11 3.16
N THR A 55 -14.84 -11.34 3.67
CA THR A 55 -15.47 -11.72 4.95
C THR A 55 -14.90 -11.00 6.16
N GLN A 56 -13.68 -10.46 6.06
CA GLN A 56 -13.00 -9.72 7.12
C GLN A 56 -13.17 -8.20 7.02
N TRP A 57 -13.80 -7.69 5.95
CA TRP A 57 -14.10 -6.26 5.83
C TRP A 57 -15.45 -5.94 6.45
N THR A 58 -15.45 -5.04 7.43
CA THR A 58 -16.68 -4.47 7.98
C THR A 58 -16.78 -3.00 7.64
N PHE A 59 -17.94 -2.56 7.18
CA PHE A 59 -18.28 -1.16 6.97
C PHE A 59 -19.38 -0.81 7.96
N ASN A 60 -19.08 0.10 8.90
CA ASN A 60 -20.00 0.45 10.00
C ASN A 60 -20.44 -0.76 10.85
N GLY A 61 -19.50 -1.69 11.12
CA GLY A 61 -19.77 -2.89 11.91
C GLY A 61 -20.52 -4.00 11.18
N GLN A 62 -20.78 -3.85 9.87
CA GLN A 62 -21.45 -4.86 9.05
C GLN A 62 -20.54 -5.34 7.92
N THR A 63 -20.41 -6.65 7.75
CA THR A 63 -19.72 -7.24 6.60
C THR A 63 -20.51 -6.96 5.33
N ARG A 64 -19.86 -6.45 4.27
CA ARG A 64 -20.50 -6.11 2.99
C ARG A 64 -19.92 -6.85 1.81
#